data_AF-A0A2D4JI20-F1
#
_entry.id   AF-A0A2D4JI20-F1
#
_cell.length_a   1.000
_cell.length_b   1.000
_cell.length_c   1.000
_cell.angle_alpha   90.00
_cell.angle_beta   90.00
_cell.angle_gamma   90.00
#
_symmetry.space_group_name_H-M   'P 1'
#
loop_
_entity.id
_entity.type
_entity.pdbx_description
1 polymer ?
#
loop_
_entity_poly.entity_id
_entity_poly.type
_entity_poly.pdbx_seq_one_letter_code
_entity_poly.pdbx_strand_id
1 'polypeptide(L)'
;REVMKTELKLEIEEMKMEIKNLDEKIDSIQKATKKNEEKMKIIEQQLEKNEKKLELIEYKIKTDNKETEEALIHLEMDRASYYLRFQNVEESREEDLTSMMAEILADFLQRDKEEIIREIDDIYRVHTSYARRH
;
A
#
# COMPACT_ATOMS: atom_id res chain seq x y z
N ARG A 1 30.14 13.12 -78.68
CA ARG A 1 30.96 12.09 -78.00
C ARG A 1 31.71 12.67 -76.80
N GLU A 2 32.46 13.76 -76.94
CA GLU A 2 33.15 14.40 -75.80
C GLU A 2 32.21 14.97 -74.72
N VAL A 3 31.15 15.70 -75.11
CA VAL A 3 30.17 16.26 -74.16
C VAL A 3 29.53 15.20 -73.26
N MET A 4 29.11 14.09 -73.86
CA MET A 4 28.50 12.96 -73.15
C MET A 4 29.48 12.29 -72.16
N LYS A 5 30.77 12.27 -72.49
CA LYS A 5 31.84 11.73 -71.63
C LYS A 5 32.10 12.64 -70.43
N THR A 6 32.00 13.96 -70.60
CA THR A 6 32.11 14.93 -69.50
C THR A 6 30.90 14.91 -68.57
N GLU A 7 29.68 14.78 -69.08
CA GLU A 7 28.47 14.62 -68.27
C GLU A 7 28.53 13.35 -67.40
N LEU A 8 28.86 12.20 -68.00
CA LEU A 8 29.03 10.96 -67.25
C LEU A 8 30.10 11.07 -66.15
N LYS A 9 31.16 11.84 -66.38
CA LYS A 9 32.23 12.04 -65.40
C LYS A 9 31.75 12.88 -64.20
N LEU A 10 30.91 13.89 -64.44
CA LEU A 10 30.28 14.69 -63.38
C LEU A 10 29.33 13.85 -62.54
N GLU A 11 28.46 13.08 -63.20
CA GLU A 11 27.48 12.21 -62.55
C GLU A 11 28.16 11.15 -61.65
N ILE A 12 29.27 10.56 -62.13
CA ILE A 12 30.09 9.63 -61.34
C ILE A 12 30.68 10.32 -60.10
N GLU A 13 31.10 11.57 -60.21
CA GLU A 13 31.72 12.28 -59.08
C GLU A 13 30.67 12.71 -58.04
N GLU A 14 29.47 13.11 -58.49
CA GLU A 14 28.31 13.33 -57.62
C GLU A 14 27.91 12.05 -56.89
N MET A 15 27.83 10.92 -57.61
CA MET A 15 27.56 9.62 -56.99
C MET A 15 28.59 9.24 -55.93
N LYS A 16 29.88 9.48 -56.15
CA LYS A 16 30.92 9.21 -55.14
C LYS A 16 30.75 10.06 -53.89
N MET A 17 30.37 11.32 -54.06
CA MET A 17 30.10 12.23 -52.95
C MET A 17 28.88 11.76 -52.15
N GLU A 18 27.81 11.33 -52.81
CA GLU A 18 26.63 10.76 -52.17
C GLU A 18 26.96 9.46 -51.42
N ILE A 19 27.72 8.54 -52.03
CA ILE A 19 28.18 7.30 -51.38
C ILE A 19 28.96 7.61 -50.11
N LYS A 20 29.90 8.56 -50.17
CA LYS A 20 30.66 8.96 -48.98
C LYS A 20 29.76 9.53 -47.87
N ASN A 21 28.79 10.37 -48.23
CA ASN A 21 27.82 10.90 -47.28
C ASN A 21 26.94 9.79 -46.67
N LEU A 22 26.59 8.76 -47.45
CA LEU A 22 25.85 7.60 -46.95
C LEU A 22 26.69 6.77 -45.98
N ASP A 23 27.96 6.52 -46.28
CA ASP A 23 28.88 5.78 -45.40
C ASP A 23 29.01 6.47 -44.03
N GLU A 24 29.18 7.80 -44.01
CA GLU A 24 29.26 8.57 -42.75
C GLU A 24 27.96 8.47 -41.91
N LYS A 25 26.81 8.46 -42.58
CA LYS A 25 25.51 8.26 -41.91
C LYS A 25 25.36 6.84 -41.38
N ILE A 26 25.79 5.83 -42.14
CA ILE A 26 25.76 4.42 -41.74
C ILE A 26 26.63 4.21 -40.50
N ASP A 27 27.84 4.76 -40.47
CA ASP A 27 28.73 4.69 -39.31
C ASP A 27 28.09 5.31 -38.05
N SER A 28 27.42 6.44 -38.23
CA SER A 28 26.70 7.12 -37.15
C SER A 28 25.57 6.27 -36.60
N ILE A 29 24.80 5.62 -37.48
CA ILE A 29 23.71 4.70 -37.11
C ILE A 29 24.28 3.48 -36.37
N GLN A 30 25.34 2.86 -36.89
CA GLN A 30 25.94 1.68 -36.24
C GLN A 30 26.45 1.98 -34.82
N LYS A 31 27.06 3.16 -34.61
CA LYS A 31 27.48 3.60 -33.27
C LYS A 31 26.29 3.79 -32.34
N ALA A 32 25.21 4.42 -32.83
CA ALA A 32 23.99 4.61 -32.06
C ALA A 32 23.31 3.28 -31.69
N THR A 33 23.24 2.33 -32.63
CA THR A 33 22.69 1.00 -32.41
C THR A 33 23.43 0.24 -31.31
N LYS A 34 24.76 0.18 -31.37
CA LYS A 34 25.58 -0.47 -30.32
C LYS A 34 25.33 0.12 -28.94
N LYS A 35 25.28 1.46 -28.86
CA LYS A 35 24.99 2.17 -27.59
C LYS A 35 23.59 1.84 -27.06
N ASN A 36 22.61 1.69 -27.94
CA ASN A 36 21.24 1.33 -27.55
C ASN A 36 21.16 -0.13 -27.07
N GLU A 37 21.87 -1.07 -27.72
CA GLU A 37 21.95 -2.46 -27.27
C GLU A 37 22.54 -2.59 -25.87
N GLU A 38 23.61 -1.85 -25.57
CA GLU A 38 24.21 -1.83 -24.22
C GLU A 38 23.23 -1.30 -23.17
N LYS A 39 22.51 -0.21 -23.48
CA LYS A 39 21.47 0.33 -22.59
C LYS A 39 20.33 -0.66 -22.38
N MET A 40 19.91 -1.37 -23.43
CA MET A 40 18.83 -2.36 -23.35
C MET A 40 19.18 -3.46 -22.36
N LYS A 41 20.41 -4.00 -22.43
CA LYS A 41 20.89 -5.03 -21.49
C LYS A 41 20.84 -4.57 -20.03
N ILE A 42 21.20 -3.31 -19.76
CA ILE A 42 21.14 -2.75 -18.40
C ILE A 42 19.69 -2.66 -17.92
N ILE A 43 18.77 -2.22 -18.80
CA ILE A 43 17.34 -2.11 -18.49
C ILE A 43 16.75 -3.50 -18.20
N GLU A 44 17.06 -4.51 -19.01
CA GLU A 44 16.60 -5.89 -18.82
C GLU A 44 17.04 -6.45 -17.46
N GLN A 45 18.30 -6.26 -17.08
CA GLN A 45 18.82 -6.70 -15.77
C GLN A 45 18.14 -5.97 -14.61
N GLN A 46 17.86 -4.67 -14.77
CA GLN A 46 17.14 -3.89 -13.76
C GLN A 46 15.69 -4.35 -13.64
N LEU A 47 15.03 -4.66 -14.77
CA LEU A 47 13.67 -5.18 -14.81
C LEU A 47 13.57 -6.51 -14.05
N GLU A 48 14.44 -7.47 -14.36
CA GLU A 48 14.47 -8.79 -13.71
C GLU A 48 14.68 -8.66 -12.18
N LYS A 49 15.58 -7.75 -11.77
CA LYS A 49 15.81 -7.49 -10.34
C LYS A 49 14.59 -6.86 -9.67
N ASN A 50 13.88 -5.98 -10.38
CA ASN A 50 12.69 -5.31 -9.84
C ASN A 50 11.49 -6.27 -9.76
N GLU A 51 11.31 -7.17 -10.72
CA GLU A 51 10.29 -8.21 -10.69
C GLU A 51 10.46 -9.11 -9.45
N LYS A 52 11.68 -9.63 -9.19
CA LYS A 52 11.95 -10.44 -7.99
C LYS A 52 11.67 -9.70 -6.68
N LYS A 53 11.94 -8.40 -6.63
CA LYS A 53 11.60 -7.57 -5.46
C LYS A 53 10.09 -7.40 -5.31
N LEU A 54 9.38 -7.24 -6.42
CA LEU A 54 7.93 -7.06 -6.42
C LEU A 54 7.23 -8.34 -5.92
N GLU A 55 7.66 -9.51 -6.37
CA GLU A 55 7.17 -10.81 -5.90
C GLU A 55 7.35 -10.97 -4.38
N LEU A 56 8.52 -10.58 -3.86
CA LEU A 56 8.79 -10.65 -2.41
C LEU A 56 7.88 -9.69 -1.61
N ILE A 57 7.67 -8.48 -2.12
CA ILE A 57 6.78 -7.50 -1.50
C ILE A 57 5.33 -8.00 -1.50
N GLU A 58 4.87 -8.57 -2.62
CA GLU A 58 3.53 -9.13 -2.75
C GLU A 58 3.30 -10.27 -1.75
N TYR A 59 4.26 -11.19 -1.63
CA TYR A 59 4.20 -12.26 -0.64
C TYR A 59 4.13 -11.72 0.79
N LYS A 60 4.94 -10.72 1.11
CA LYS A 60 4.94 -10.10 2.44
C LYS A 60 3.60 -9.43 2.75
N ILE A 61 3.09 -8.61 1.84
CA ILE A 61 1.79 -7.93 2.01
C ILE A 61 0.67 -8.96 2.23
N LYS A 62 0.66 -10.07 1.47
CA LYS A 62 -0.34 -11.12 1.64
C LYS A 62 -0.28 -11.77 3.03
N THR A 63 0.92 -11.98 3.55
CA THR A 63 1.14 -12.57 4.87
C THR A 63 0.72 -11.59 5.97
N ASP A 64 1.22 -10.36 5.92
CA ASP A 64 0.91 -9.31 6.89
C ASP A 64 -0.61 -9.03 6.92
N ASN A 65 -1.28 -9.02 5.76
CA ASN A 65 -2.74 -8.84 5.67
C ASN A 65 -3.50 -9.98 6.36
N LYS A 66 -3.05 -11.24 6.18
CA LYS A 66 -3.68 -12.39 6.82
C LYS A 66 -3.53 -12.33 8.34
N GLU A 67 -2.33 -12.02 8.84
CA GLU A 67 -2.08 -11.85 10.28
C GLU A 67 -2.94 -10.71 10.86
N THR A 68 -3.07 -9.60 10.12
CA THR A 68 -3.91 -8.46 10.52
C THR A 68 -5.39 -8.83 10.55
N GLU A 69 -5.88 -9.59 9.57
CA GLU A 69 -7.26 -10.07 9.52
C GLU A 69 -7.57 -11.02 10.68
N GLU A 70 -6.66 -11.96 10.98
CA GLU A 70 -6.78 -12.87 12.12
C GLU A 70 -6.81 -12.10 13.46
N ALA A 71 -5.91 -11.12 13.65
CA ALA A 71 -5.90 -10.27 14.84
C ALA A 71 -7.21 -9.47 14.97
N LEU A 72 -7.73 -8.92 13.88
CA LEU A 72 -9.01 -8.21 13.87
C LEU A 72 -10.18 -9.12 14.25
N ILE A 73 -10.21 -10.36 13.71
CA ILE A 73 -11.23 -11.36 14.07
C ILE A 73 -11.21 -11.63 15.57
N HIS A 74 -10.02 -11.82 16.17
CA HIS A 74 -9.91 -12.03 17.62
C HIS A 74 -10.44 -10.86 18.43
N LEU A 75 -10.09 -9.62 18.05
CA LEU A 75 -10.61 -8.42 18.72
C LEU A 75 -12.14 -8.28 18.59
N GLU A 76 -12.69 -8.63 17.43
CA GLU A 76 -14.13 -8.62 17.19
C GLU A 76 -14.85 -9.71 17.98
N MET A 77 -14.26 -10.91 18.10
CA MET A 77 -14.77 -11.99 18.96
C MET A 77 -14.77 -11.59 20.44
N ASP A 78 -13.67 -11.00 20.92
CA ASP A 78 -13.58 -10.52 22.31
C ASP A 78 -14.64 -9.44 22.54
N ARG A 79 -14.75 -8.46 21.65
CA ARG A 79 -15.79 -7.42 21.71
C ARG A 79 -17.20 -8.01 21.76
N ALA A 80 -17.51 -8.99 20.91
CA ALA A 80 -18.80 -9.67 20.89
C ALA A 80 -19.07 -10.42 22.21
N SER A 81 -18.05 -11.06 22.79
CA SER A 81 -18.14 -11.71 24.10
C SER A 81 -18.53 -10.71 25.20
N TYR A 82 -17.90 -9.53 25.24
CA TYR A 82 -18.27 -8.47 26.19
C TYR A 82 -19.69 -7.96 25.98
N TYR A 83 -20.12 -7.72 24.73
CA TYR A 83 -21.51 -7.33 24.44
C TYR A 83 -22.52 -8.36 24.97
N LEU A 84 -22.26 -9.66 24.78
CA LEU A 84 -23.10 -10.72 25.31
C LEU A 84 -23.08 -10.75 26.83
N ARG A 85 -21.93 -10.55 27.48
CA ARG A 85 -21.85 -10.43 28.95
C ARG A 85 -22.73 -9.29 29.44
N PHE A 86 -22.67 -8.10 28.81
CA PHE A 86 -23.51 -6.95 29.18
C PHE A 86 -25.01 -7.20 29.00
N GLN A 87 -25.42 -7.83 27.88
CA GLN A 87 -26.84 -8.08 27.61
C GLN A 87 -27.47 -9.07 28.59
N ASN A 88 -26.66 -9.97 29.15
CA ASN A 88 -27.12 -11.01 30.05
C ASN A 88 -26.76 -10.75 31.53
N VAL A 89 -26.40 -9.51 31.89
CA VAL A 89 -26.23 -9.16 33.30
C VAL A 89 -27.61 -9.15 33.96
N GLU A 90 -27.80 -10.03 34.92
CA GLU A 90 -28.98 -10.08 35.78
C GLU A 90 -28.55 -9.82 37.23
N GLU A 91 -29.31 -8.99 37.95
CA GLU A 91 -29.05 -8.68 39.35
C GLU A 91 -29.72 -9.71 40.26
N SER A 92 -28.92 -10.52 40.97
CA SER A 92 -29.43 -11.36 42.06
C SER A 92 -29.71 -10.53 43.32
N ARG A 93 -30.52 -11.04 44.26
CA ARG A 93 -30.92 -10.32 45.50
C ARG A 93 -29.77 -9.77 46.37
N GLU A 94 -28.54 -10.23 46.16
CA GLU A 94 -27.34 -9.87 46.94
C GLU A 94 -26.22 -9.27 46.07
N GLU A 95 -26.46 -9.09 44.78
CA GLU A 95 -25.49 -8.53 43.83
C GLU A 95 -25.86 -7.08 43.51
N ASP A 96 -24.85 -6.22 43.34
CA ASP A 96 -25.05 -4.83 42.91
C ASP A 96 -24.80 -4.73 41.40
N LEU A 97 -25.84 -4.38 40.66
CA LEU A 97 -25.78 -4.24 39.20
C LEU A 97 -24.69 -3.27 38.75
N THR A 98 -24.50 -2.17 39.50
CA THR A 98 -23.50 -1.14 39.17
C THR A 98 -22.08 -1.70 39.25
N SER A 99 -21.76 -2.41 40.32
CA SER A 99 -20.48 -3.08 40.52
C SER A 99 -20.21 -4.14 39.45
N MET A 100 -21.22 -4.94 39.07
CA MET A 100 -21.08 -5.95 38.01
C MET A 100 -20.82 -5.32 36.64
N MET A 101 -21.59 -4.28 36.26
CA MET A 101 -21.36 -3.57 35.00
C MET A 101 -20.00 -2.87 34.99
N ALA A 102 -19.60 -2.26 36.10
CA ALA A 102 -18.31 -1.61 36.22
C ALA A 102 -17.14 -2.59 36.09
N GLU A 103 -17.28 -3.81 36.60
CA GLU A 103 -16.26 -4.86 36.46
C GLU A 103 -16.08 -5.30 35.00
N ILE A 104 -17.17 -5.53 34.28
CA ILE A 104 -17.12 -5.90 32.86
C ILE A 104 -16.50 -4.76 32.02
N LEU A 105 -16.84 -3.49 32.33
CA LEU A 105 -16.28 -2.32 31.65
C LEU A 105 -14.81 -2.10 31.99
N ALA A 106 -14.42 -2.29 33.25
CA ALA A 106 -13.04 -2.20 33.71
C ALA A 106 -12.15 -3.22 33.00
N ASP A 107 -12.61 -4.48 32.89
CA ASP A 107 -11.95 -5.53 32.14
C ASP A 107 -11.80 -5.17 30.65
N PHE A 108 -12.89 -4.71 30.01
CA PHE A 108 -12.89 -4.38 28.59
C PHE A 108 -12.00 -3.18 28.24
N LEU A 109 -12.06 -2.13 29.06
CA LEU A 109 -11.32 -0.89 28.86
C LEU A 109 -9.90 -0.94 29.44
N GLN A 110 -9.57 -2.00 30.20
CA GLN A 110 -8.34 -2.12 30.99
C GLN A 110 -8.13 -0.92 31.92
N ARG A 111 -9.19 -0.54 32.65
CA ARG A 111 -9.21 0.61 33.57
C ARG A 111 -9.53 0.15 34.99
N ASP A 112 -9.27 1.04 35.93
CA ASP A 112 -9.59 0.83 37.35
C ASP A 112 -11.11 0.76 37.56
N LYS A 113 -11.59 -0.25 38.29
CA LYS A 113 -13.03 -0.48 38.50
C LYS A 113 -13.67 0.70 39.24
N GLU A 114 -13.00 1.24 40.24
CA GLU A 114 -13.47 2.36 41.03
C GLU A 114 -13.52 3.65 40.20
N GLU A 115 -12.62 3.83 39.25
CA GLU A 115 -12.71 4.90 38.24
C GLU A 115 -13.97 4.79 37.38
N ILE A 116 -14.27 3.59 36.88
CA ILE A 116 -15.48 3.33 36.10
C ILE A 116 -16.75 3.60 36.93
N ILE A 117 -16.80 3.15 38.19
CA ILE A 117 -17.94 3.41 39.09
C ILE A 117 -18.16 4.92 39.26
N ARG A 118 -17.10 5.71 39.48
CA ARG A 118 -17.20 7.17 39.61
C ARG A 118 -17.78 7.82 38.35
N GLU A 119 -17.35 7.37 37.16
CA GLU A 119 -17.87 7.89 35.89
C GLU A 119 -19.35 7.55 35.68
N ILE A 120 -19.75 6.33 36.03
CA ILE A 120 -21.15 5.90 36.00
C ILE A 120 -22.00 6.81 36.89
N ASP A 121 -21.59 7.01 38.14
CA ASP A 121 -22.30 7.86 39.11
C ASP A 121 -22.42 9.31 38.64
N ASP A 122 -21.35 9.87 38.05
CA ASP A 122 -21.35 11.23 37.51
C ASP A 122 -22.36 11.39 36.37
N ILE A 123 -22.41 10.42 35.44
CA ILE A 123 -23.37 10.40 34.34
C ILE A 123 -24.81 10.34 34.89
N TYR A 124 -25.07 9.44 35.85
CA TYR A 124 -26.39 9.33 36.50
C TYR A 124 -26.81 10.63 37.17
N ARG A 125 -25.90 11.31 37.88
CA ARG A 125 -26.17 12.59 38.55
C ARG A 125 -26.50 13.70 37.57
N VAL A 126 -25.80 13.77 36.43
CA VAL A 126 -26.08 14.75 35.37
C VAL A 126 -27.47 14.51 34.78
N HIS A 127 -27.80 13.26 34.44
CA HIS A 127 -29.11 12.92 33.87
C HIS A 127 -30.27 13.17 34.82
N THR A 128 -30.14 12.78 36.10
CA THR A 128 -31.18 13.06 37.11
C THR A 128 -31.34 14.54 37.40
N SER A 129 -30.25 15.32 37.37
CA SER A 129 -30.32 16.77 37.52
C SER A 129 -30.98 17.45 36.31
N TYR A 130 -30.73 16.93 35.10
CA TYR A 130 -31.35 17.41 33.87
C TYR A 130 -32.86 17.13 33.84
N ALA A 131 -33.28 15.89 34.14
CA ALA A 131 -34.68 15.48 34.19
C ALA A 131 -35.51 16.13 35.32
N ARG A 132 -34.85 16.78 36.30
CA ARG A 132 -35.52 17.58 37.34
C ARG A 132 -35.70 19.05 36.95
N ARG A 133 -34.94 19.53 35.97
CA ARG A 133 -34.98 20.94 35.50
C ARG A 133 -35.86 21.14 34.27
N HIS A 134 -36.21 20.05 33.58
CA HIS A 134 -37.06 19.99 32.40
C HIS A 134 -38.15 18.95 32.62
#